data_AF-A0A959QQD8-F1
#
_entry.id   AF-A0A959QQD8-F1
#
_cell.length_a   1.000
_cell.length_b   1.000
_cell.length_c   1.000
_cell.angle_alpha   90.00
_cell.angle_beta   90.00
_cell.angle_gamma   90.00
#
_symmetry.space_group_name_H-M   'P 1'
#
loop_
_entity.id
_entity.type
_entity.pdbx_description
1 polymer ?
#
loop_
_entity_poly.entity_id
_entity_poly.type
_entity_poly.pdbx_seq_one_letter_code
_entity_poly.pdbx_strand_id
1 'polypeptide(L)'
;MRNTTINREIIRRIANGLGELNNEVMYVGGAVVSLYINDPAAEDIRPTKDIDISVSVATLGELEALRQRLTSKGFIQSAEDSVICRFRFQGILLDVMNTIEIGWAPANRWFGPGYAARVQVEIDGSPIYLMPLPYFLASKFAAYRSRGGQDPRTSQDMEDIVYILDNQMDIITEIRESPQDVKPFLIGELQNLIDDPLYQEAVQAHLFFESRAIRYQRIQESIRSILDDFM
;
A
#
# COMPACT_ATOMS: atom_id res chain seq x y z
N MET A 1 -22.63 -4.22 -0.73
CA MET A 1 -21.92 -2.98 -1.10
C MET A 1 -20.51 -3.39 -1.48
N ARG A 2 -19.94 -2.83 -2.55
CA ARG A 2 -18.56 -3.16 -2.95
C ARG A 2 -17.58 -2.74 -1.86
N ASN A 3 -16.59 -3.56 -1.57
CA ASN A 3 -15.51 -3.30 -0.62
C ASN A 3 -14.74 -2.03 -1.00
N THR A 4 -14.56 -1.77 -2.29
CA THR A 4 -13.98 -0.51 -2.78
C THR A 4 -14.75 0.72 -2.26
N THR A 5 -16.09 0.67 -2.28
CA THR A 5 -16.93 1.75 -1.72
C THR A 5 -16.80 1.84 -0.20
N ILE A 6 -16.74 0.70 0.49
CA ILE A 6 -16.54 0.65 1.95
C ILE A 6 -15.18 1.27 2.32
N ASN A 7 -14.10 0.85 1.67
CA ASN A 7 -12.74 1.33 1.93
C ASN A 7 -12.64 2.84 1.71
N ARG A 8 -13.21 3.36 0.60
CA ARG A 8 -13.26 4.81 0.33
C ARG A 8 -13.97 5.58 1.45
N GLU A 9 -15.10 5.08 1.93
CA GLU A 9 -15.84 5.71 3.03
C GLU A 9 -15.05 5.67 4.34
N ILE A 10 -14.35 4.58 4.64
CA ILE A 10 -13.50 4.47 5.84
C ILE A 10 -12.31 5.44 5.75
N ILE A 11 -11.63 5.49 4.60
CA ILE A 11 -10.51 6.43 4.36
C ILE A 11 -11.00 7.87 4.55
N ARG A 12 -12.16 8.22 3.97
CA ARG A 12 -12.77 9.55 4.10
C ARG A 12 -13.07 9.91 5.56
N ARG A 13 -13.58 8.96 6.35
CA ARG A 13 -13.83 9.16 7.80
C ARG A 13 -12.54 9.42 8.57
N ILE A 14 -11.48 8.68 8.28
CA ILE A 14 -10.17 8.91 8.90
C ILE A 14 -9.60 10.26 8.49
N ALA A 15 -9.64 10.62 7.20
CA ALA A 15 -9.18 11.93 6.72
C ALA A 15 -9.90 13.09 7.43
N ASN A 16 -11.22 12.98 7.57
CA ASN A 16 -12.01 13.99 8.27
C ASN A 16 -11.73 14.00 9.79
N GLY A 17 -11.51 12.84 10.41
CA GLY A 17 -11.11 12.74 11.83
C GLY A 17 -9.74 13.35 12.11
N LEU A 18 -8.79 13.17 11.20
CA LEU A 18 -7.46 13.78 11.27
C LEU A 18 -7.54 15.32 11.15
N GLY A 19 -8.49 15.86 10.40
CA GLY A 19 -8.61 17.31 10.20
C GLY A 19 -7.33 17.88 9.57
N GLU A 20 -6.74 18.92 10.16
CA GLU A 20 -5.51 19.53 9.63
C GLU A 20 -4.30 18.58 9.63
N LEU A 21 -4.27 17.58 10.51
CA LEU A 21 -3.21 16.54 10.51
C LEU A 21 -3.18 15.78 9.19
N ASN A 22 -4.30 15.72 8.46
CA ASN A 22 -4.36 14.98 7.22
C ASN A 22 -3.35 15.49 6.17
N ASN A 23 -2.93 16.75 6.27
CA ASN A 23 -1.89 17.33 5.40
C ASN A 23 -0.46 16.85 5.74
N GLU A 24 -0.29 16.20 6.89
CA GLU A 24 0.98 15.72 7.44
C GLU A 24 1.10 14.19 7.37
N VAL A 25 0.12 13.50 6.78
CA VAL A 25 0.13 12.04 6.64
C VAL A 25 0.24 11.64 5.18
N MET A 26 0.63 10.39 4.98
CA MET A 26 0.53 9.67 3.71
C MET A 26 -0.17 8.34 3.99
N TYR A 27 -1.22 8.04 3.25
CA TYR A 27 -1.94 6.78 3.40
C TYR A 27 -1.17 5.66 2.70
N VAL A 28 -1.07 4.53 3.39
CA VAL A 28 -0.33 3.34 2.94
C VAL A 28 -1.19 2.09 3.20
N GLY A 29 -0.61 0.90 2.99
CA GLY A 29 -1.29 -0.35 3.34
C GLY A 29 -2.38 -0.77 2.35
N GLY A 30 -3.16 -1.77 2.74
CA GLY A 30 -4.12 -2.45 1.83
C GLY A 30 -5.34 -1.59 1.48
N ALA A 31 -5.72 -0.67 2.35
CA ALA A 31 -6.93 0.15 2.18
C ALA A 31 -6.92 1.02 0.93
N VAL A 32 -5.74 1.51 0.54
CA VAL A 32 -5.56 2.44 -0.58
C VAL A 32 -5.22 1.77 -1.89
N VAL A 33 -5.07 0.44 -1.93
CA VAL A 33 -4.68 -0.30 -3.14
C VAL A 33 -5.64 -0.02 -4.31
N SER A 34 -6.95 0.03 -4.05
CA SER A 34 -7.95 0.34 -5.08
C SER A 34 -7.85 1.77 -5.64
N LEU A 35 -7.07 2.66 -5.03
CA LEU A 35 -6.82 4.03 -5.53
C LEU A 35 -5.69 4.08 -6.56
N TYR A 36 -4.96 2.97 -6.76
CA TYR A 36 -3.84 2.86 -7.69
C TYR A 36 -4.19 2.18 -9.03
N ILE A 37 -5.46 1.83 -9.25
CA ILE A 37 -5.90 1.07 -10.42
C ILE A 37 -6.82 1.90 -11.31
N ASN A 38 -6.87 1.56 -12.59
CA ASN A 38 -7.71 2.24 -13.58
C ASN A 38 -8.42 1.29 -14.57
N ASP A 39 -8.31 -0.03 -14.41
CA ASP A 39 -9.06 -1.02 -15.20
C ASP A 39 -10.56 -1.01 -14.81
N PRO A 40 -11.49 -0.64 -15.72
CA PRO A 40 -12.92 -0.66 -15.46
C PRO A 40 -13.49 -2.06 -15.20
N ALA A 41 -12.77 -3.10 -15.62
CA ALA A 41 -13.09 -4.50 -15.41
C ALA A 41 -12.37 -5.09 -14.19
N ALA A 42 -11.81 -4.24 -13.31
CA ALA A 42 -11.25 -4.69 -12.04
C ALA A 42 -12.34 -5.32 -11.16
N GLU A 43 -12.02 -6.49 -10.62
CA GLU A 43 -12.83 -7.12 -9.59
C GLU A 43 -12.78 -6.32 -8.29
N ASP A 44 -13.72 -6.56 -7.39
CA ASP A 44 -13.74 -5.84 -6.11
C ASP A 44 -12.58 -6.29 -5.20
N ILE A 45 -12.00 -5.35 -4.47
CA ILE A 45 -10.90 -5.62 -3.56
C ILE A 45 -11.35 -6.39 -2.32
N ARG A 46 -10.44 -7.07 -1.62
CA ARG A 46 -10.68 -7.63 -0.29
C ARG A 46 -11.07 -6.54 0.72
N PRO A 47 -11.98 -6.80 1.67
CA PRO A 47 -12.23 -5.87 2.76
C PRO A 47 -11.00 -5.74 3.66
N THR A 48 -10.65 -4.51 4.02
CA THR A 48 -9.63 -4.23 5.05
C THR A 48 -10.29 -3.84 6.37
N LYS A 49 -9.64 -4.15 7.49
CA LYS A 49 -10.15 -3.82 8.84
C LYS A 49 -9.48 -2.58 9.42
N ASP A 50 -8.34 -2.21 8.87
CA ASP A 50 -7.46 -1.14 9.27
C ASP A 50 -7.14 -0.21 8.10
N ILE A 51 -6.89 1.04 8.45
CA ILE A 51 -6.26 2.05 7.61
C ILE A 51 -4.84 2.22 8.13
N ASP A 52 -3.87 2.27 7.23
CA ASP A 52 -2.48 2.55 7.58
C ASP A 52 -2.11 3.96 7.11
N ILE A 53 -1.43 4.72 7.97
CA ILE A 53 -0.83 6.01 7.60
C ILE A 53 0.65 6.03 7.98
N SER A 54 1.44 6.76 7.20
CA SER A 54 2.82 7.11 7.54
C SER A 54 2.93 8.62 7.74
N VAL A 55 3.61 9.01 8.81
CA VAL A 55 4.04 10.40 9.07
C VAL A 55 5.54 10.56 8.80
N SER A 56 6.05 11.77 8.90
CA SER A 56 7.48 12.06 8.81
C SER A 56 7.97 12.86 10.02
N VAL A 57 8.24 12.16 11.13
CA VAL A 57 8.85 12.72 12.34
C VAL A 57 10.28 12.21 12.52
N ALA A 58 11.14 13.03 13.12
CA ALA A 58 12.57 12.76 13.27
C ALA A 58 12.98 12.38 14.70
N THR A 59 12.14 12.66 15.70
CA THR A 59 12.47 12.41 17.12
C THR A 59 11.35 11.74 17.91
N LEU A 60 11.72 11.09 19.03
CA LEU A 60 10.74 10.55 19.98
C LEU A 60 9.82 11.64 20.56
N GLY A 61 10.32 12.86 20.75
CA GLY A 61 9.53 13.98 21.23
C GLY A 61 8.45 14.42 20.24
N GLU A 62 8.79 14.47 18.95
CA GLU A 62 7.82 14.74 17.87
C GLU A 62 6.81 13.60 17.72
N LEU A 63 7.25 12.35 17.85
CA LEU A 63 6.36 11.18 17.81
C LEU A 63 5.34 11.21 18.97
N GLU A 64 5.78 11.59 20.16
CA GLU A 64 4.89 11.76 21.32
C GLU A 64 3.93 12.96 21.15
N ALA A 65 4.41 14.07 20.58
CA ALA A 65 3.55 15.20 20.25
C ALA A 65 2.48 14.82 19.22
N LEU A 66 2.83 14.01 18.22
CA LEU A 66 1.86 13.45 17.26
C LEU A 66 0.80 12.59 17.98
N ARG A 67 1.22 11.69 18.89
CA ARG A 67 0.29 10.86 19.68
C ARG A 67 -0.71 11.72 20.45
N GLN A 68 -0.25 12.81 21.05
CA GLN A 68 -1.11 13.75 21.78
C GLN A 68 -2.09 14.49 20.85
N ARG A 69 -1.65 14.91 19.66
CA ARG A 69 -2.52 15.53 18.64
C ARG A 69 -3.58 14.56 18.09
N LEU A 70 -3.22 13.29 17.91
CA LEU A 70 -4.17 12.23 17.56
C LEU A 70 -5.20 12.03 18.69
N THR A 71 -4.71 11.96 19.93
CA THR A 71 -5.58 11.78 21.12
C THR A 71 -6.57 12.93 21.27
N SER A 72 -6.16 14.18 21.07
CA SER A 72 -7.06 15.35 21.17
C SER A 72 -8.14 15.36 20.07
N LYS A 73 -7.94 14.62 18.98
CA LYS A 73 -8.93 14.40 17.91
C LYS A 73 -9.78 13.16 18.10
N GLY A 74 -9.60 12.44 19.21
CA GLY A 74 -10.40 11.25 19.56
C GLY A 74 -9.85 9.93 19.02
N PHE A 75 -8.62 9.90 18.50
CA PHE A 75 -7.92 8.65 18.21
C PHE A 75 -7.31 8.11 19.49
N ILE A 76 -7.70 6.90 19.89
CA ILE A 76 -7.25 6.31 21.17
C ILE A 76 -6.46 5.03 20.93
N GLN A 77 -5.43 4.79 21.74
CA GLN A 77 -4.75 3.50 21.80
C GLN A 77 -5.37 2.65 22.91
N SER A 78 -5.48 1.34 22.69
CA SER A 78 -5.93 0.39 23.70
C SER A 78 -4.76 -0.47 24.18
N ALA A 79 -4.69 -0.74 25.48
CA ALA A 79 -3.75 -1.72 26.04
C ALA A 79 -4.09 -3.16 25.62
N GLU A 80 -5.30 -3.40 25.09
CA GLU A 80 -5.73 -4.69 24.56
C GLU A 80 -5.23 -4.96 23.13
N ASP A 81 -4.71 -3.93 22.44
CA ASP A 81 -4.20 -4.09 21.08
C ASP A 81 -2.79 -4.72 21.10
N SER A 82 -2.63 -5.81 20.36
CA SER A 82 -1.32 -6.46 20.16
C SER A 82 -0.40 -5.71 19.18
N VAL A 83 -0.92 -4.68 18.52
CA VAL A 83 -0.22 -3.87 17.52
C VAL A 83 0.09 -2.51 18.15
N ILE A 84 1.37 -2.26 18.42
CA ILE A 84 1.81 -1.11 19.22
C ILE A 84 1.50 0.25 18.57
N CYS A 85 1.49 0.30 17.24
CA CYS A 85 1.20 1.51 16.47
C CYS A 85 -0.30 1.75 16.20
N ARG A 86 -1.18 0.91 16.77
CA ARG A 86 -2.62 0.94 16.49
C ARG A 86 -3.36 1.98 17.34
N PHE A 87 -4.21 2.73 16.65
CA PHE A 87 -5.20 3.64 17.20
C PHE A 87 -6.60 3.19 16.76
N ARG A 88 -7.61 3.68 17.47
CA ARG A 88 -9.02 3.44 17.21
C ARG A 88 -9.75 4.77 17.10
N PHE A 89 -10.57 4.91 16.06
CA PHE A 89 -11.40 6.09 15.85
C PHE A 89 -12.77 5.67 15.34
N GLN A 90 -13.82 5.88 16.17
CA GLN A 90 -15.20 5.53 15.83
C GLN A 90 -15.37 4.07 15.34
N GLY A 91 -14.62 3.15 15.94
CA GLY A 91 -14.63 1.72 15.58
C GLY A 91 -13.73 1.34 14.40
N ILE A 92 -13.08 2.30 13.75
CA ILE A 92 -12.08 2.08 12.70
C ILE A 92 -10.69 1.93 13.33
N LEU A 93 -9.93 0.93 12.88
CA LEU A 93 -8.54 0.75 13.26
C LEU A 93 -7.64 1.63 12.37
N LEU A 94 -6.71 2.35 12.98
CA LEU A 94 -5.71 3.19 12.30
C LEU A 94 -4.32 2.80 12.79
N ASP A 95 -3.49 2.24 11.92
CA ASP A 95 -2.09 1.94 12.24
C ASP A 95 -1.20 3.10 11.78
N VAL A 96 -0.42 3.64 12.73
CA VAL A 96 0.39 4.84 12.51
C VAL A 96 1.87 4.48 12.42
N MET A 97 2.40 4.55 11.21
CA MET A 97 3.79 4.28 10.85
C MET A 97 4.56 5.60 10.67
N ASN A 98 5.87 5.50 10.49
CA ASN A 98 6.74 6.66 10.23
C ASN A 98 7.67 6.41 9.03
N THR A 99 8.21 7.48 8.45
CA THR A 99 9.18 7.39 7.34
C THR A 99 10.50 6.73 7.76
N ILE A 100 10.85 6.81 9.04
CA ILE A 100 11.98 6.12 9.67
C ILE A 100 11.53 5.46 10.97
N GLU A 101 12.12 4.31 11.32
CA GLU A 101 11.71 3.58 12.51
C GLU A 101 12.07 4.38 13.77
N ILE A 102 11.06 4.72 14.57
CA ILE A 102 11.21 5.48 15.82
C ILE A 102 10.20 4.98 16.83
N GLY A 103 10.68 4.57 18.00
CA GLY A 103 9.84 4.26 19.16
C GLY A 103 8.79 3.19 18.84
N TRP A 104 7.51 3.57 18.92
CA TRP A 104 6.38 2.69 18.63
C TRP A 104 5.94 2.69 17.16
N ALA A 105 6.46 3.60 16.32
CA ALA A 105 6.06 3.71 14.92
C ALA A 105 7.04 2.93 14.04
N PRO A 106 6.61 1.80 13.44
CA PRO A 106 7.44 1.06 12.49
C PRO A 106 7.58 1.86 11.19
N ALA A 107 8.51 1.43 10.35
CA ALA A 107 8.76 2.05 9.05
C ALA A 107 8.97 1.02 7.95
N ASN A 108 8.83 1.49 6.71
CA ASN A 108 9.28 0.81 5.51
C ASN A 108 10.28 1.71 4.82
N ARG A 109 11.36 1.14 4.27
CA ARG A 109 12.42 1.92 3.60
C ARG A 109 11.92 2.84 2.48
N TRP A 110 10.78 2.52 1.87
CA TRP A 110 10.18 3.29 0.79
C TRP A 110 9.26 4.42 1.26
N PHE A 111 8.94 4.48 2.56
CA PHE A 111 8.06 5.52 3.09
C PHE A 111 8.72 6.89 3.07
N GLY A 112 10.02 7.01 3.36
CA GLY A 112 10.74 8.29 3.26
C GLY A 112 10.67 8.92 1.85
N PRO A 113 11.21 8.25 0.82
CA PRO A 113 11.11 8.73 -0.56
C PRO A 113 9.67 8.89 -1.04
N GLY A 114 8.78 7.95 -0.70
CA GLY A 114 7.37 8.00 -1.07
C GLY A 114 6.62 9.19 -0.46
N TYR A 115 6.92 9.54 0.80
CA TYR A 115 6.34 10.70 1.49
C TYR A 115 6.83 12.00 0.87
N ALA A 116 8.11 12.10 0.54
CA ALA A 116 8.68 13.29 -0.12
C ALA A 116 8.09 13.53 -1.52
N ALA A 117 7.75 12.45 -2.24
CA ALA A 117 7.17 12.49 -3.58
C ALA A 117 5.64 12.30 -3.60
N ARG A 118 4.96 12.33 -2.44
CA ARG A 118 3.54 11.99 -2.32
C ARG A 118 2.67 12.88 -3.22
N VAL A 119 1.65 12.27 -3.79
CA VAL A 119 0.66 12.90 -4.66
C VAL A 119 -0.67 12.99 -3.93
N GLN A 120 -1.44 14.04 -4.23
CA GLN A 120 -2.78 14.21 -3.70
C GLN A 120 -3.79 13.62 -4.67
N VAL A 121 -4.68 12.77 -4.16
CA VAL A 121 -5.92 12.35 -4.81
C VAL A 121 -7.11 12.84 -4.00
N GLU A 122 -8.31 12.82 -4.57
CA GLU A 122 -9.53 13.24 -3.89
C GLU A 122 -10.51 12.08 -3.72
N ILE A 123 -11.07 11.96 -2.51
CA ILE A 123 -12.20 11.08 -2.21
C ILE A 123 -13.32 11.93 -1.64
N ASP A 124 -14.37 12.15 -2.44
CA ASP A 124 -15.60 12.84 -2.06
C ASP A 124 -15.33 14.20 -1.36
N GLY A 125 -14.40 14.99 -1.92
CA GLY A 125 -13.96 16.29 -1.39
C GLY A 125 -12.89 16.24 -0.30
N SER A 126 -12.50 15.06 0.20
CA SER A 126 -11.40 14.90 1.15
C SER A 126 -10.07 14.65 0.41
N PRO A 127 -9.01 15.43 0.65
CA PRO A 127 -7.70 15.18 0.05
C PRO A 127 -7.05 13.96 0.71
N ILE A 128 -6.54 13.03 -0.08
CA ILE A 128 -5.81 11.84 0.38
C ILE A 128 -4.43 11.87 -0.24
N TYR A 129 -3.39 11.77 0.59
CA TYR A 129 -2.01 11.78 0.12
C TYR A 129 -1.49 10.35 -0.02
N LEU A 130 -1.11 9.98 -1.23
CA LEU A 130 -0.59 8.66 -1.59
C LEU A 130 0.88 8.78 -2.01
N MET A 131 1.70 7.77 -1.76
CA MET A 131 3.00 7.72 -2.45
C MET A 131 2.80 7.41 -3.94
N PRO A 132 3.71 7.83 -4.82
CA PRO A 132 3.73 7.36 -6.21
C PRO A 132 3.71 5.83 -6.30
N LEU A 133 3.06 5.30 -7.33
CA LEU A 133 2.86 3.86 -7.50
C LEU A 133 4.14 3.02 -7.40
N PRO A 134 5.30 3.43 -7.98
CA PRO A 134 6.53 2.64 -7.86
C PRO A 134 6.97 2.44 -6.40
N TYR A 135 6.89 3.48 -5.57
CA TYR A 135 7.22 3.36 -4.14
C TYR A 135 6.18 2.51 -3.40
N PHE A 136 4.90 2.59 -3.78
CA PHE A 136 3.85 1.77 -3.17
C PHE A 136 4.08 0.28 -3.43
N LEU A 137 4.28 -0.11 -4.69
CA LEU A 137 4.62 -1.49 -5.06
C LEU A 137 5.88 -1.95 -4.34
N ALA A 138 6.92 -1.12 -4.33
CA ALA A 138 8.17 -1.45 -3.66
C ALA A 138 7.97 -1.66 -2.14
N SER A 139 7.07 -0.88 -1.51
CA SER A 139 6.70 -1.04 -0.10
C SER A 139 6.03 -2.37 0.18
N LYS A 140 5.16 -2.84 -0.73
CA LYS A 140 4.48 -4.15 -0.63
C LYS A 140 5.46 -5.31 -0.78
N PHE A 141 6.35 -5.26 -1.77
CA PHE A 141 7.40 -6.28 -1.90
C PHE A 141 8.31 -6.32 -0.67
N ALA A 142 8.70 -5.16 -0.13
CA ALA A 142 9.51 -5.10 1.08
C ALA A 142 8.78 -5.65 2.32
N ALA A 143 7.48 -5.37 2.46
CA ALA A 143 6.66 -5.89 3.56
C ALA A 143 6.47 -7.42 3.47
N TYR A 144 6.25 -7.95 2.26
CA TYR A 144 6.19 -9.39 2.03
C TYR A 144 7.49 -10.08 2.48
N ARG A 145 8.65 -9.54 2.10
CA ARG A 145 9.96 -10.10 2.48
C ARG A 145 10.22 -10.02 3.99
N SER A 146 9.86 -8.92 4.64
CA SER A 146 10.13 -8.73 6.08
C SER A 146 9.28 -9.62 6.99
N ARG A 147 8.11 -10.07 6.52
CA ARG A 147 7.21 -11.00 7.24
C ARG A 147 7.65 -12.47 7.17
N GLY A 148 8.86 -12.74 6.69
CA GLY A 148 9.52 -14.05 6.78
C GLY A 148 9.11 -15.06 5.71
N GLY A 149 8.68 -14.61 4.52
CA GLY A 149 8.42 -15.50 3.38
C GLY A 149 7.32 -16.52 3.64
N GLN A 150 6.23 -16.10 4.30
CA GLN A 150 5.00 -16.89 4.36
C GLN A 150 4.54 -17.23 2.95
N ASP A 151 3.85 -18.36 2.78
CA ASP A 151 3.40 -18.84 1.47
C ASP A 151 2.77 -17.70 0.65
N PRO A 152 3.38 -17.30 -0.48
CA PRO A 152 2.96 -16.14 -1.25
C PRO A 152 1.53 -16.29 -1.79
N ARG A 153 1.03 -17.53 -1.92
CA ARG A 153 -0.36 -17.82 -2.32
C ARG A 153 -1.39 -17.37 -1.28
N THR A 154 -0.97 -17.11 -0.05
CA THR A 154 -1.82 -16.65 1.06
C THR A 154 -1.44 -15.27 1.60
N SER A 155 -0.41 -14.65 1.01
CA SER A 155 0.10 -13.34 1.45
C SER A 155 -0.79 -12.20 0.96
N GLN A 156 -1.23 -11.34 1.88
CA GLN A 156 -1.97 -10.12 1.56
C GLN A 156 -1.10 -9.10 0.80
N ASP A 157 0.21 -9.05 1.09
CA ASP A 157 1.11 -8.17 0.35
C ASP A 157 1.24 -8.63 -1.11
N MET A 158 1.26 -9.96 -1.34
CA MET A 158 1.27 -10.54 -2.68
C MET A 158 -0.06 -10.35 -3.39
N GLU A 159 -1.19 -10.51 -2.69
CA GLU A 159 -2.53 -10.19 -3.20
C GLU A 159 -2.58 -8.75 -3.73
N ASP A 160 -2.11 -7.78 -2.93
CA ASP A 160 -2.10 -6.36 -3.31
C ASP A 160 -1.19 -6.08 -4.52
N ILE A 161 -0.01 -6.72 -4.58
CA ILE A 161 0.91 -6.61 -5.72
C ILE A 161 0.23 -7.13 -6.99
N VAL A 162 -0.32 -8.33 -6.95
CA VAL A 162 -1.00 -8.96 -8.10
C VAL A 162 -2.19 -8.13 -8.54
N TYR A 163 -2.97 -7.62 -7.59
CA TYR A 163 -4.14 -6.79 -7.89
C TYR A 163 -3.75 -5.51 -8.65
N ILE A 164 -2.64 -4.86 -8.28
CA ILE A 164 -2.13 -3.68 -8.99
C ILE A 164 -1.59 -4.07 -10.37
N LEU A 165 -0.75 -5.10 -10.45
CA LEU A 165 -0.18 -5.56 -11.73
C LEU A 165 -1.28 -5.96 -12.73
N ASP A 166 -2.39 -6.48 -12.21
CA ASP A 166 -3.54 -6.83 -13.03
C ASP A 166 -4.33 -5.58 -13.45
N ASN A 167 -4.58 -4.62 -12.57
CA ASN A 167 -5.62 -3.60 -12.78
C ASN A 167 -5.10 -2.17 -13.02
N GLN A 168 -3.78 -1.97 -13.04
CA GLN A 168 -3.17 -0.72 -13.49
C GLN A 168 -2.75 -0.86 -14.96
N MET A 169 -3.54 -0.27 -15.85
CA MET A 169 -3.37 -0.36 -17.30
C MET A 169 -2.10 0.34 -17.79
N ASP A 170 -1.59 1.31 -17.03
CA ASP A 170 -0.37 2.07 -17.35
C ASP A 170 0.87 1.52 -16.63
N ILE A 171 0.80 0.29 -16.07
CA ILE A 171 1.85 -0.28 -15.21
C ILE A 171 3.22 -0.31 -15.88
N ILE A 172 3.27 -0.57 -17.20
CA ILE A 172 4.53 -0.60 -17.95
C ILE A 172 5.20 0.78 -17.91
N THR A 173 4.44 1.84 -18.18
CA THR A 173 4.95 3.23 -18.16
C THR A 173 5.33 3.65 -16.75
N GLU A 174 4.49 3.36 -15.75
CA GLU A 174 4.75 3.68 -14.34
C GLU A 174 6.07 3.08 -13.84
N ILE A 175 6.39 1.84 -14.21
CA ILE A 175 7.66 1.20 -13.84
C ILE A 175 8.83 1.74 -14.68
N ARG A 176 8.65 1.97 -15.99
CA ARG A 176 9.69 2.54 -16.86
C ARG A 176 10.11 3.95 -16.45
N GLU A 177 9.16 4.76 -16.01
CA GLU A 177 9.40 6.15 -15.60
C GLU A 177 9.70 6.27 -14.10
N SER A 178 9.79 5.15 -13.37
CA SER A 178 10.01 5.20 -11.93
C SER A 178 11.33 5.88 -11.55
N PRO A 179 11.40 6.49 -10.34
CA PRO A 179 12.65 7.04 -9.82
C PRO A 179 13.79 6.01 -9.77
N GLN A 180 15.03 6.48 -9.97
CA GLN A 180 16.22 5.62 -10.11
C GLN A 180 16.62 4.88 -8.83
N ASP A 181 16.21 5.38 -7.67
CA ASP A 181 16.45 4.73 -6.37
C ASP A 181 15.55 3.49 -6.16
N VAL A 182 14.32 3.51 -6.69
CA VAL A 182 13.35 2.42 -6.56
C VAL A 182 13.32 1.47 -7.76
N LYS A 183 13.66 1.96 -8.97
CA LYS A 183 13.59 1.18 -10.22
C LYS A 183 14.34 -0.15 -10.15
N PRO A 184 15.63 -0.20 -9.77
CA PRO A 184 16.39 -1.45 -9.80
C PRO A 184 15.80 -2.50 -8.85
N PHE A 185 15.23 -2.05 -7.73
CA PHE A 185 14.54 -2.94 -6.81
C PHE A 185 13.29 -3.55 -7.45
N LEU A 186 12.43 -2.73 -8.06
CA LEU A 186 11.22 -3.21 -8.74
C LEU A 186 11.57 -4.18 -9.87
N ILE A 187 12.56 -3.88 -10.70
CA ILE A 187 13.03 -4.79 -11.76
C ILE A 187 13.46 -6.14 -11.18
N GLY A 188 14.22 -6.14 -10.08
CA GLY A 188 14.59 -7.38 -9.40
C GLY A 188 13.40 -8.18 -8.85
N GLU A 189 12.40 -7.52 -8.25
CA GLU A 189 11.18 -8.20 -7.77
C GLU A 189 10.34 -8.76 -8.93
N LEU A 190 10.18 -8.00 -10.01
CA LEU A 190 9.44 -8.42 -11.20
C LEU A 190 10.13 -9.60 -11.91
N GLN A 191 11.46 -9.60 -11.98
CA GLN A 191 12.22 -10.74 -12.49
C GLN A 191 11.95 -11.99 -11.65
N ASN A 192 11.95 -11.89 -10.32
CA ASN A 192 11.62 -13.03 -9.45
C ASN A 192 10.19 -13.55 -9.68
N LEU A 193 9.20 -12.67 -9.95
CA LEU A 193 7.84 -13.10 -10.28
C LEU A 193 7.77 -13.95 -11.56
N ILE A 194 8.69 -13.72 -12.51
CA ILE A 194 8.78 -14.51 -13.74
C ILE A 194 9.62 -15.77 -13.57
N ASP A 195 10.67 -15.75 -12.76
CA ASP A 195 11.62 -16.87 -12.69
C ASP A 195 11.24 -17.92 -11.65
N ASP A 196 10.57 -17.52 -10.55
CA ASP A 196 10.24 -18.42 -9.44
C ASP A 196 8.86 -19.08 -9.65
N PRO A 197 8.80 -20.43 -9.80
CA PRO A 197 7.52 -21.14 -9.95
C PRO A 197 6.55 -20.91 -8.80
N LEU A 198 7.02 -20.74 -7.56
CA LEU A 198 6.16 -20.48 -6.41
C LEU A 198 5.50 -19.10 -6.51
N TYR A 199 6.20 -18.10 -7.04
CA TYR A 199 5.62 -16.78 -7.31
C TYR A 199 4.66 -16.81 -8.48
N GLN A 200 4.97 -17.57 -9.53
CA GLN A 200 4.03 -17.79 -10.63
C GLN A 200 2.72 -18.44 -10.15
N GLU A 201 2.80 -19.42 -9.25
CA GLU A 201 1.63 -20.00 -8.59
C GLU A 201 0.87 -18.97 -7.76
N ALA A 202 1.58 -18.12 -7.01
CA ALA A 202 0.96 -17.08 -6.18
C ALA A 202 0.21 -16.04 -7.01
N VAL A 203 0.77 -15.58 -8.15
CA VAL A 203 0.07 -14.68 -9.05
C VAL A 203 -1.24 -15.30 -9.52
N GLN A 204 -1.22 -16.57 -9.92
CA GLN A 204 -2.44 -17.27 -10.32
C GLN A 204 -3.44 -17.47 -9.17
N ALA A 205 -2.95 -17.73 -7.95
CA ALA A 205 -3.78 -17.94 -6.77
C ALA A 205 -4.60 -16.71 -6.40
N HIS A 206 -4.05 -15.52 -6.61
CA HIS A 206 -4.70 -14.22 -6.30
C HIS A 206 -5.59 -13.69 -7.43
N LEU A 207 -5.66 -14.36 -8.57
CA LEU A 207 -6.52 -13.97 -9.68
C LEU A 207 -7.89 -14.64 -9.62
N PHE A 208 -8.91 -13.89 -10.02
CA PHE A 208 -10.28 -14.37 -10.12
C PHE A 208 -10.37 -15.58 -11.05
N PHE A 209 -11.01 -16.65 -10.58
CA PHE A 209 -10.97 -17.97 -11.21
C PHE A 209 -11.39 -17.96 -12.68
N GLU A 210 -12.45 -17.22 -13.04
CA GLU A 210 -13.01 -17.25 -14.41
C GLU A 210 -12.14 -16.53 -15.43
N SER A 211 -11.43 -15.48 -15.02
CA SER A 211 -10.57 -14.67 -15.89
C SER A 211 -9.07 -14.98 -15.72
N ARG A 212 -8.72 -15.87 -14.78
CA ARG A 212 -7.35 -16.18 -14.35
C ARG A 212 -6.37 -16.39 -15.50
N ALA A 213 -6.70 -17.25 -16.46
CA ALA A 213 -5.78 -17.58 -17.55
C ALA A 213 -5.41 -16.36 -18.40
N ILE A 214 -6.42 -15.55 -18.76
CA ILE A 214 -6.25 -14.36 -19.59
C ILE A 214 -5.51 -13.26 -18.80
N ARG A 215 -5.94 -13.02 -17.55
CA ARG A 215 -5.36 -12.01 -16.66
C ARG A 215 -3.90 -12.34 -16.31
N TYR A 216 -3.61 -13.60 -16.03
CA TYR A 216 -2.25 -14.07 -15.77
C TYR A 216 -1.34 -13.87 -16.98
N GLN A 217 -1.81 -14.23 -18.18
CA GLN A 217 -1.06 -14.01 -19.41
C GLN A 217 -0.73 -12.52 -19.61
N ARG A 218 -1.72 -11.63 -19.42
CA ARG A 218 -1.52 -10.18 -19.51
C ARG A 218 -0.45 -9.69 -18.54
N ILE A 219 -0.51 -10.11 -17.27
CA ILE A 219 0.50 -9.75 -16.26
C ILE A 219 1.89 -10.22 -16.71
N GLN A 220 2.03 -11.46 -17.18
CA GLN A 220 3.32 -11.96 -17.65
C GLN A 220 3.85 -11.18 -18.85
N GLU A 221 2.99 -10.82 -19.81
CA GLU A 221 3.37 -10.02 -20.97
C GLU A 221 3.81 -8.61 -20.55
N SER A 222 3.08 -7.97 -19.64
CA SER A 222 3.46 -6.67 -19.09
C SER A 222 4.80 -6.71 -18.37
N ILE A 223 5.03 -7.71 -17.51
CA ILE A 223 6.29 -7.85 -16.80
C ILE A 223 7.44 -8.11 -17.77
N ARG A 224 7.29 -9.03 -18.74
CA ARG A 224 8.34 -9.29 -19.74
C ARG A 224 8.67 -8.03 -20.55
N SER A 225 7.65 -7.28 -20.99
CA SER A 225 7.86 -6.01 -21.70
C SER A 225 8.61 -4.97 -20.85
N ILE A 226 8.42 -4.97 -19.53
CA ILE A 226 9.19 -4.10 -18.64
C ILE A 226 10.65 -4.58 -18.57
N LEU A 227 10.88 -5.89 -18.41
CA LEU A 227 12.21 -6.48 -18.22
C LEU A 227 13.07 -6.41 -19.50
N ASP A 228 12.46 -6.50 -20.69
CA ASP A 228 13.16 -6.43 -21.98
C ASP A 228 13.96 -5.12 -22.16
N ASP A 229 13.59 -4.03 -21.49
CA ASP A 229 14.33 -2.76 -21.55
C ASP A 229 15.60 -2.73 -20.69
N PHE A 230 15.80 -3.74 -19.84
CA PHE A 230 16.89 -3.83 -18.86
C PHE A 230 17.79 -5.06 -19.04
N MET A 231 17.54 -5.86 -20.09
CA MET A 231 18.41 -6.93 -20.58
C MET A 231 19.38 -6.42 -21.65
#